data_AF-A0A2H0Y2Y4-F1
#
_entry.id   AF-A0A2H0Y2Y4-F1
#
_cell.length_a   1.000
_cell.length_b   1.000
_cell.length_c   1.000
_cell.angle_alpha   90.00
_cell.angle_beta   90.00
_cell.angle_gamma   90.00
#
_symmetry.space_group_name_H-M   'P 1'
#
loop_
_entity.id
_entity.type
_entity.pdbx_description
1 polymer ?
#
loop_
_entity_poly.entity_id
_entity_poly.type
_entity_poly.pdbx_seq_one_letter_code
_entity_poly.pdbx_strand_id
1 'polypeptide(L)' 'MNKTIYSKDHKFLVEQLKKARIEVGLDQEKAAKLLGKTQSFISKIEAG' A
#
# COMPACT_ATOMS: atom_id res chain seq x y z
N MET A 1 10.54 10.45 21.58
CA MET A 1 9.94 9.26 20.95
C MET A 1 9.56 9.62 19.51
N ASN A 2 10.43 9.34 18.55
CA ASN A 2 10.12 9.51 17.13
C ASN A 2 10.82 8.37 16.38
N LYS A 3 10.18 7.20 16.40
CA LYS A 3 10.53 6.13 15.46
C LYS A 3 9.38 6.08 14.46
N THR A 4 9.42 6.97 13.47
CA THR A 4 8.72 6.68 12.21
C THR A 4 9.24 5.33 11.75
N ILE A 5 8.42 4.29 11.88
CA ILE A 5 8.74 2.91 11.50
C ILE A 5 9.11 2.85 10.01
N TYR A 6 8.59 3.80 9.23
CA TYR A 6 8.75 3.89 7.80
C TYR A 6 9.81 4.94 7.41
N SER A 7 10.83 4.49 6.69
CA SER A 7 11.82 5.36 6.04
C SER A 7 11.18 6.18 4.92
N LYS A 8 11.89 7.23 4.45
CA LYS A 8 11.48 7.99 3.25
C LYS A 8 11.29 7.06 2.04
N ASP A 9 12.18 6.08 1.89
CA ASP A 9 12.14 5.13 0.79
C ASP A 9 10.93 4.21 0.88
N HIS A 10 10.54 3.78 2.08
CA HIS A 10 9.31 3.01 2.28
C HIS A 10 8.07 3.82 1.85
N LYS A 11 7.97 5.08 2.27
CA LYS A 11 6.85 5.95 1.89
C LYS A 11 6.79 6.17 0.38
N PHE A 12 7.95 6.42 -0.24
CA PHE A 12 8.04 6.56 -1.68
C PHE A 12 7.57 5.29 -2.39
N LEU A 13 8.05 4.12 -1.98
CA LEU A 13 7.65 2.84 -2.56
C LEU A 13 6.13 2.61 -2.47
N VAL A 14 5.55 2.80 -1.28
CA VAL A 14 4.11 2.61 -1.05
C VAL A 14 3.28 3.53 -1.94
N GLU A 15 3.66 4.81 -2.07
CA GLU A 15 2.95 5.76 -2.91
C GLU A 15 3.00 5.37 -4.40
N GLN A 16 4.14 4.87 -4.88
CA GLN A 16 4.23 4.40 -6.27
C GLN A 16 3.36 3.15 -6.51
N LEU A 17 3.30 2.23 -5.56
CA LEU A 17 2.43 1.05 -5.64
C LEU A 17 0.95 1.44 -5.61
N LYS A 18 0.57 2.39 -4.74
CA LYS A 18 -0.80 2.92 -4.65
C LYS A 18 -1.22 3.61 -5.95
N LYS A 19 -0.34 4.42 -6.56
CA LYS A 19 -0.60 5.03 -7.87
C LYS A 19 -0.82 3.99 -8.94
N ALA A 20 0.09 3.01 -9.06
CA ALA A 20 -0.05 1.93 -10.04
C ALA A 20 -1.39 1.20 -9.87
N ARG A 21 -1.79 0.89 -8.62
CA ARG A 21 -3.08 0.26 -8.32
C ARG A 21 -4.26 1.09 -8.84
N ILE A 22 -4.24 2.40 -8.62
CA ILE A 22 -5.32 3.32 -9.06
C ILE A 22 -5.32 3.47 -10.58
N GLU A 23 -4.16 3.59 -11.22
CA GLU A 23 -4.01 3.72 -12.67
C GLU A 23 -4.59 2.53 -13.43
N VAL A 24 -4.45 1.32 -12.88
CA VAL A 24 -5.06 0.11 -13.46
C VAL A 24 -6.49 -0.15 -12.98
N GLY A 25 -7.10 0.78 -12.23
CA GLY A 25 -8.49 0.70 -11.80
C GLY A 25 -8.79 -0.36 -10.73
N LEU A 26 -7.76 -0.76 -9.97
CA LEU A 26 -7.92 -1.72 -8.87
C LEU A 26 -8.31 -1.00 -7.58
N ASP A 27 -9.37 -1.46 -6.92
CA ASP A 27 -9.61 -1.14 -5.52
C ASP A 27 -8.71 -2.01 -4.62
N GLN A 28 -8.69 -1.70 -3.32
CA GLN A 28 -7.84 -2.41 -2.35
C GLN A 28 -8.25 -3.89 -2.19
N GLU A 29 -9.52 -4.24 -2.35
CA GLU A 29 -10.00 -5.62 -2.25
C GLU A 29 -9.52 -6.47 -3.43
N LYS A 30 -9.64 -5.94 -4.66
CA LYS A 30 -9.16 -6.59 -5.87
C LYS A 30 -7.64 -6.78 -5.84
N ALA A 31 -6.90 -5.74 -5.44
CA ALA A 31 -5.45 -5.83 -5.29
C ALA A 31 -5.05 -6.87 -4.22
N ALA A 32 -5.74 -6.88 -3.08
CA ALA A 32 -5.49 -7.85 -2.02
C ALA A 32 -5.75 -9.29 -2.48
N LYS A 33 -6.82 -9.52 -3.23
CA LYS A 33 -7.16 -10.84 -3.81
C LYS A 33 -6.06 -11.34 -4.74
N LEU A 34 -5.52 -10.49 -5.60
CA LEU A 34 -4.42 -10.83 -6.52
C LEU A 34 -3.13 -11.18 -5.78
N LEU A 35 -2.89 -10.54 -4.63
CA LEU A 35 -1.70 -10.74 -3.81
C LEU A 35 -1.85 -11.85 -2.76
N GLY A 36 -3.02 -12.49 -2.66
CA GLY A 36 -3.31 -13.48 -1.61
C GLY A 36 -3.26 -12.88 -0.20
N LYS A 37 -3.71 -11.63 -0.04
CA LYS A 37 -3.73 -10.88 1.22
C LYS A 37 -5.15 -10.40 1.54
N THR A 38 -5.33 -9.84 2.74
CA THR A 38 -6.57 -9.15 3.12
C THR A 38 -6.56 -7.71 2.63
N GLN A 39 -7.74 -7.12 2.40
CA GLN A 39 -7.86 -5.69 2.12
C GLN A 39 -7.22 -4.85 3.24
N SER A 40 -7.39 -5.27 4.50
CA SER A 40 -6.81 -4.60 5.67
C SER A 40 -5.28 -4.58 5.67
N PHE A 41 -4.62 -5.57 5.06
CA PHE A 41 -3.18 -5.59 4.89
C PHE A 41 -2.73 -4.49 3.92
N ILE A 42 -3.42 -4.35 2.78
CA ILE A 42 -3.14 -3.28 1.80
C ILE A 42 -3.42 -1.91 2.40
N SER A 43 -4.55 -1.75 3.10
CA SER A 43 -4.93 -0.51 3.77
C SER A 43 -3.87 -0.05 4.79
N LYS A 44 -3.35 -0.96 5.63
CA LYS A 44 -2.30 -0.64 6.61
C LYS A 44 -0.99 -0.22 5.97
N ILE A 45 -0.64 -0.82 4.83
CA ILE A 45 0.58 -0.47 4.08
C ILE A 45 0.42 0.90 3.43
N GLU A 46 -0.70 1.13 2.74
CA GLU A 46 -1.02 2.42 2.09
C GLU A 46 -1.24 3.56 3.09
N ALA A 47 -1.57 3.24 4.34
CA ALA A 47 -1.65 4.20 5.43
C ALA A 47 -0.26 4.62 5.97
N GLY A 48 0.79 3.88 5.61
CA GLY A 48 2.23 4.20 5.80
C GLY A 48 2.57 5.22 6.87
#